data_AF-A0A1B7NWL0-F1
#
_entry.id   AF-A0A1B7NWL0-F1
#
_cell.length_a   1.000
_cell.length_b   1.000
_cell.length_c   1.000
_cell.angle_alpha   90.00
_cell.angle_beta   90.00
_cell.angle_gamma   90.00
#
_symmetry.space_group_name_H-M   'P 1'
#
loop_
_entity.id
_entity.type
_entity.pdbx_description
1 polymer ?
#
loop_
_entity_poly.entity_id
_entity_poly.type
_entity_poly.pdbx_seq_one_letter_code
_entity_poly.pdbx_strand_id
1 'polypeptide(L)'
;MAAQAECDNHCKLSNDKNPGLALLMQREDATALIYADPHNPMRHLRRGMVHSELGYPDLAAADAYRALTLFEAAIDPDSSEYKARKRVGLDGVEPIVCPGPVGEVAAMNVHDFGNDCDDDESENYDFDDEDRSGDEDEAGEDEGFIPIFQDEYTENIRHVYILLVKSLVQCGCMRDAYDFCMLAMGLSDSELKSDRSVLEEQLAIIKRSFVDHQRSLRQKERHGISTDEQKQETDDELLARFQPADLDAQGSARRVLYPWNTHEPDRNAPETLQLLNERLKKIAPKCEVRAVALPPLYHSTLGGIASGNKEGQEQEEASIQLGLVATQDIAPGETFLHESSLLTATNRLHDHLCDACNGPIPELSATNPSVACENCEDTIFCSQECHDLAQNVYHAAECGQEGLESIGKDVKDPKDKADYLYLLLLGRTIAMAATQQIHPLDLPEVKYIWGDFHPLDDGMIPPIAPSSSPNSNDHNHNHNHNHDPPRPPLRNPALLLPLINSPTNSLP
;
A
#
# COMPACT_ATOMS: atom_id res chain seq x y z
N MET A 1 -67.31 -1.35 1.74
CA MET A 1 -67.34 -1.52 3.21
C MET A 1 -66.13 -2.34 3.58
N ALA A 2 -65.21 -1.69 4.29
CA ALA A 2 -63.86 -2.16 4.57
C ALA A 2 -63.86 -3.35 5.54
N ALA A 3 -62.98 -4.31 5.29
CA ALA A 3 -62.57 -5.31 6.26
C ALA A 3 -61.08 -5.13 6.52
N GLN A 4 -60.78 -4.78 7.77
CA GLN A 4 -59.44 -4.68 8.34
C GLN A 4 -58.72 -6.03 8.27
N ALA A 5 -57.45 -6.00 7.84
CA ALA A 5 -56.49 -7.04 8.15
C ALA A 5 -55.37 -6.37 8.97
N GLU A 6 -55.32 -6.72 10.24
CA GLU A 6 -54.26 -6.38 11.18
C GLU A 6 -52.95 -7.01 10.69
N CYS A 7 -51.91 -6.20 10.56
CA CYS A 7 -50.54 -6.67 10.35
C CYS A 7 -49.72 -6.24 11.58
N ASP A 8 -49.80 -7.03 12.64
CA ASP A 8 -49.00 -6.88 13.83
C ASP A 8 -47.59 -7.47 13.62
N ASN A 9 -46.60 -6.66 13.96
CA ASN A 9 -45.29 -7.04 14.50
C ASN A 9 -44.29 -7.77 13.59
N HIS A 10 -43.57 -6.99 12.78
CA HIS A 10 -42.17 -7.25 12.49
C HIS A 10 -41.37 -5.94 12.49
N CYS A 11 -41.11 -5.37 13.67
CA CYS A 11 -40.05 -4.38 13.83
C CYS A 11 -39.47 -4.45 15.25
N LYS A 12 -38.66 -5.48 15.47
CA LYS A 12 -37.64 -5.49 16.51
C LYS A 12 -36.34 -5.96 15.87
N LEU A 13 -35.82 -5.15 14.94
CA LEU A 13 -34.40 -5.21 14.60
C LEU A 13 -33.66 -4.69 15.83
N SER A 14 -32.91 -5.60 16.45
CA SER A 14 -32.03 -5.37 17.59
C SER A 14 -31.12 -4.17 17.32
N ASN A 15 -31.21 -3.19 18.21
CA ASN A 15 -30.44 -1.97 18.21
C ASN A 15 -29.02 -2.19 18.78
N ASP A 16 -28.29 -3.14 18.19
CA ASP A 16 -26.84 -3.31 18.40
C ASP A 16 -26.17 -3.04 17.06
N LYS A 17 -26.01 -1.76 16.70
CA LYS A 17 -25.24 -1.37 15.51
C LYS A 17 -23.79 -1.80 15.75
N ASN A 18 -23.30 -2.76 14.96
CA ASN A 18 -21.89 -3.12 14.95
C ASN A 18 -21.07 -1.83 14.73
N PRO A 19 -20.20 -1.41 15.66
CA PRO A 19 -19.47 -0.15 15.54
C PRO A 19 -18.62 -0.11 14.27
N GLY A 20 -18.09 -1.25 13.81
CA GLY A 20 -17.36 -1.32 12.55
C GLY A 20 -18.22 -1.05 11.31
N LEU A 21 -19.48 -1.51 11.31
CA LEU A 21 -20.40 -1.24 10.20
C LEU A 21 -20.75 0.24 10.11
N ALA A 22 -20.92 0.90 11.27
CA ALA A 22 -21.18 2.34 11.31
C ALA A 22 -19.99 3.15 10.75
N LEU A 23 -18.76 2.78 11.08
CA LEU A 23 -17.55 3.42 10.54
C LEU A 23 -17.40 3.20 9.03
N LEU A 24 -17.74 2.01 8.52
CA LEU A 24 -17.71 1.74 7.08
C LEU A 24 -18.74 2.60 6.31
N MET A 25 -19.94 2.77 6.85
CA MET A 25 -20.94 3.68 6.27
C MET A 25 -20.45 5.13 6.28
N GLN A 26 -19.88 5.59 7.40
CA GLN A 26 -19.29 6.94 7.47
C GLN A 26 -18.15 7.13 6.47
N ARG A 27 -17.33 6.10 6.23
CA ARG A 27 -16.27 6.14 5.22
C ARG A 27 -16.84 6.31 3.82
N GLU A 28 -17.91 5.59 3.51
CA GLU A 28 -18.60 5.66 2.21
C GLU A 28 -19.20 7.06 2.00
N ASP A 29 -19.93 7.59 2.99
CA ASP A 29 -20.50 8.94 2.96
C ASP A 29 -19.42 10.02 2.79
N ALA A 30 -18.32 9.93 3.55
CA ALA A 30 -17.18 10.84 3.45
C ALA A 30 -16.52 10.77 2.07
N THR A 31 -16.47 9.59 1.45
CA THR A 31 -15.93 9.40 0.11
C THR A 31 -16.83 10.04 -0.95
N ALA A 32 -18.15 9.87 -0.85
CA ALA A 32 -19.10 10.54 -1.74
C ALA A 32 -19.00 12.07 -1.64
N LEU A 33 -18.81 12.60 -0.44
CA LEU A 33 -18.63 14.04 -0.24
C LEU A 33 -17.33 14.56 -0.88
N ILE A 34 -16.24 13.79 -0.88
CA ILE A 34 -15.00 14.16 -1.57
C ILE A 34 -15.20 14.20 -3.08
N TYR A 35 -15.96 13.27 -3.67
CA TYR A 35 -16.28 13.35 -5.10
C TYR A 35 -17.08 14.61 -5.45
N ALA A 36 -17.98 15.05 -4.58
CA ALA A 36 -18.78 16.25 -4.80
C ALA A 36 -18.04 17.58 -4.50
N ASP A 37 -17.03 17.54 -3.63
CA ASP A 37 -16.32 18.70 -3.07
C ASP A 37 -14.82 18.40 -2.86
N PRO A 38 -14.05 18.08 -3.94
CA PRO A 38 -12.71 17.47 -3.83
C PRO A 38 -11.61 18.42 -3.34
N HIS A 39 -11.82 19.72 -3.46
CA HIS A 39 -10.84 20.77 -3.09
C HIS A 39 -11.10 21.36 -1.70
N ASN A 40 -12.03 20.78 -0.94
CA ASN A 40 -12.32 21.21 0.42
C ASN A 40 -11.47 20.40 1.43
N PRO A 41 -10.53 21.04 2.14
CA PRO A 41 -9.63 20.36 3.07
C PRO A 41 -10.37 19.62 4.20
N MET A 42 -11.54 20.11 4.61
CA MET A 42 -12.33 19.48 5.67
C MET A 42 -12.91 18.13 5.27
N ARG A 43 -13.15 17.90 3.97
CA ARG A 43 -13.66 16.60 3.48
C ARG A 43 -12.61 15.52 3.65
N HIS A 44 -11.37 15.83 3.29
CA HIS A 44 -10.21 14.96 3.48
C HIS A 44 -9.92 14.74 4.97
N LEU A 45 -9.87 15.80 5.79
CA LEU A 45 -9.65 15.66 7.23
C LEU A 45 -10.67 14.72 7.90
N ARG A 46 -11.96 14.88 7.59
CA ARG A 46 -13.03 14.03 8.14
C ARG A 46 -12.88 12.57 7.72
N ARG A 47 -12.61 12.31 6.43
CA ARG A 47 -12.39 10.93 5.96
C ARG A 47 -11.14 10.32 6.60
N GLY A 48 -10.08 11.09 6.76
CA GLY A 48 -8.86 10.65 7.43
C GLY A 48 -9.08 10.25 8.89
N MET A 49 -9.94 10.97 9.62
CA MET A 49 -10.34 10.56 10.99
C MET A 49 -11.05 9.20 10.98
N VAL A 50 -11.98 8.99 10.05
CA VAL A 50 -12.67 7.69 9.90
C VAL A 50 -11.68 6.58 9.53
N HIS A 51 -10.72 6.82 8.63
CA HIS A 51 -9.67 5.85 8.33
C HIS A 51 -8.81 5.51 9.55
N SER A 52 -8.49 6.51 10.39
CA SER A 52 -7.76 6.29 11.64
C SER A 52 -8.55 5.41 12.61
N GLU A 53 -9.85 5.66 12.78
CA GLU A 53 -10.73 4.84 13.62
C GLU A 53 -10.93 3.41 13.08
N LEU A 54 -10.87 3.24 11.77
CA LEU A 54 -10.91 1.94 11.10
C LEU A 54 -9.57 1.17 11.17
N GLY A 55 -8.50 1.77 11.69
CA GLY A 55 -7.18 1.12 11.77
C GLY A 55 -6.37 1.15 10.46
N TYR A 56 -6.60 2.15 9.61
CA TYR A 56 -5.87 2.39 8.35
C TYR A 56 -5.04 3.68 8.44
N PRO A 57 -3.91 3.67 9.19
CA PRO A 57 -3.07 4.85 9.35
C PRO A 57 -2.44 5.34 8.03
N ASP A 58 -2.18 4.43 7.10
CA ASP A 58 -1.70 4.74 5.75
C ASP A 58 -2.70 5.63 4.99
N LEU A 59 -3.97 5.24 5.00
CA LEU A 59 -5.05 6.02 4.36
C LEU A 59 -5.33 7.32 5.12
N ALA A 60 -5.27 7.29 6.45
CA ALA A 60 -5.44 8.47 7.29
C ALA A 60 -4.33 9.51 7.06
N ALA A 61 -3.07 9.07 6.92
CA ALA A 61 -1.94 9.94 6.59
C ALA A 61 -2.11 10.59 5.21
N ALA A 62 -2.55 9.82 4.20
CA ALA A 62 -2.81 10.35 2.86
C ALA A 62 -3.89 11.44 2.85
N ASP A 63 -5.02 11.19 3.53
CA ASP A 63 -6.10 12.16 3.67
C ASP A 63 -5.66 13.41 4.46
N ALA A 64 -4.92 13.22 5.55
CA ALA A 64 -4.40 14.32 6.35
C ALA A 64 -3.39 15.17 5.56
N TYR A 65 -2.51 14.55 4.78
CA TYR A 65 -1.57 15.26 3.92
C TYR A 65 -2.29 16.04 2.81
N ARG A 66 -3.31 15.46 2.17
CA ARG A 66 -4.13 16.17 1.18
C ARG A 66 -4.85 17.37 1.80
N ALA A 67 -5.38 17.23 3.02
CA ALA A 67 -5.98 18.33 3.77
C ALA A 67 -4.95 19.43 4.08
N LEU A 68 -3.73 19.06 4.49
CA LEU A 68 -2.62 19.98 4.74
C LEU A 68 -2.28 20.80 3.49
N THR A 69 -2.06 20.14 2.35
CA THR A 69 -1.72 20.81 1.08
C THR A 69 -2.81 21.79 0.64
N LEU A 70 -4.09 21.42 0.78
CA LEU A 70 -5.21 22.32 0.45
C LEU A 70 -5.28 23.50 1.43
N PHE A 71 -5.02 23.29 2.71
CA PHE A 71 -4.95 24.38 3.68
C PHE A 71 -3.78 25.32 3.41
N GLU A 72 -2.61 24.80 3.06
CA GLU A 72 -1.44 25.59 2.67
C GLU A 72 -1.73 26.41 1.41
N ALA A 73 -2.37 25.81 0.40
CA ALA A 73 -2.81 26.49 -0.82
C ALA A 73 -3.82 27.63 -0.57
N ALA A 74 -4.59 27.56 0.51
CA ALA A 74 -5.50 28.65 0.90
C ALA A 74 -4.74 29.88 1.44
N ILE A 75 -3.55 29.67 2.02
CA ILE A 75 -2.72 30.74 2.59
C ILE A 75 -1.68 31.25 1.58
N ASP A 76 -1.11 30.33 0.82
CA ASP A 76 -0.13 30.58 -0.23
C ASP A 76 -0.62 29.93 -1.54
N PRO A 77 -1.38 30.66 -2.37
CA PRO A 77 -1.94 30.10 -3.60
C PRO A 77 -0.90 29.56 -4.59
N ASP A 78 0.34 30.02 -4.51
CA ASP A 78 1.43 29.57 -5.39
C ASP A 78 2.06 28.25 -4.89
N SER A 79 1.67 27.78 -3.69
CA SER A 79 2.21 26.54 -3.10
C SER A 79 1.61 25.25 -3.69
N SER A 80 0.51 25.34 -4.43
CA SER A 80 -0.18 24.16 -5.00
C SER A 80 -0.83 24.47 -6.34
N GLU A 81 -0.85 23.48 -7.22
CA GLU A 81 -1.65 23.51 -8.46
C GLU A 81 -3.17 23.53 -8.19
N TYR A 82 -3.60 23.11 -6.99
CA TYR A 82 -5.01 23.03 -6.63
C TYR A 82 -5.46 24.25 -5.83
N LYS A 83 -6.51 24.94 -6.31
CA LYS A 83 -7.17 26.03 -5.58
C LYS A 83 -8.09 25.46 -4.48
N ALA A 84 -7.82 25.78 -3.23
CA ALA A 84 -8.65 25.36 -2.10
C ALA A 84 -10.00 26.09 -2.09
N ARG A 85 -11.09 25.32 -2.13
CA ARG A 85 -12.47 25.84 -2.21
C ARG A 85 -13.48 24.86 -1.62
N LYS A 86 -14.64 25.36 -1.22
CA LYS A 86 -15.76 24.56 -0.70
C LYS A 86 -17.06 24.84 -1.46
N ARG A 87 -17.84 23.78 -1.73
CA ARG A 87 -19.13 23.91 -2.39
C ARG A 87 -20.21 24.47 -1.46
N VAL A 88 -20.89 25.53 -1.90
CA VAL A 88 -22.01 26.15 -1.21
C VAL A 88 -23.19 25.17 -1.14
N GLY A 89 -23.80 25.03 0.04
CA GLY A 89 -25.02 24.24 0.23
C GLY A 89 -24.78 22.74 0.50
N LEU A 90 -23.55 22.25 0.44
CA LEU A 90 -23.17 20.91 0.89
C LEU A 90 -22.73 20.84 2.36
N ASP A 91 -22.78 21.95 3.09
CA ASP A 91 -22.42 22.03 4.51
C ASP A 91 -23.50 21.44 5.43
N GLY A 92 -24.72 21.20 4.92
CA GLY A 92 -25.86 20.69 5.69
C GLY A 92 -25.79 19.20 6.08
N VAL A 93 -24.75 18.48 5.69
CA VAL A 93 -24.44 17.17 6.27
C VAL A 93 -23.62 17.41 7.53
N GLU A 94 -24.31 17.67 8.65
CA GLU A 94 -23.65 17.79 9.95
C GLU A 94 -22.83 16.52 10.24
N PRO A 95 -21.58 16.65 10.69
CA PRO A 95 -20.84 15.52 11.22
C PRO A 95 -21.58 15.00 12.47
N ILE A 96 -21.75 13.69 12.57
CA ILE A 96 -22.10 13.07 13.85
C ILE A 96 -20.89 13.27 14.77
N VAL A 97 -20.86 14.40 15.46
CA VAL A 97 -19.97 14.63 16.59
C VAL A 97 -20.36 13.61 17.64
N CYS A 98 -19.45 12.71 18.01
CA CYS A 98 -19.62 11.85 19.18
C CYS A 98 -19.85 12.71 20.43
N PRO A 99 -21.01 12.62 21.12
CA PRO A 99 -21.17 13.25 22.41
C PRO A 99 -20.97 12.18 23.51
N GLY A 100 -20.13 12.51 24.49
CA GLY A 100 -20.29 11.95 25.84
C GLY A 100 -21.71 12.18 26.36
N PRO A 101 -22.15 11.44 27.39
CA PRO A 101 -23.56 11.24 27.68
C PRO A 101 -24.20 12.53 28.16
N VAL A 102 -25.32 12.96 27.58
CA VAL A 102 -26.68 13.05 28.18
C VAL A 102 -27.68 13.56 27.11
N GLY A 103 -28.80 12.86 26.93
CA GLY A 103 -30.16 13.47 26.88
C GLY A 103 -30.73 14.07 25.58
N GLU A 104 -31.79 13.39 25.11
CA GLU A 104 -32.99 13.92 24.42
C GLU A 104 -32.98 14.34 22.93
N VAL A 105 -33.50 13.40 22.13
CA VAL A 105 -34.44 13.50 20.99
C VAL A 105 -34.78 14.87 20.37
N ALA A 106 -34.59 14.95 19.05
CA ALA A 106 -35.58 15.52 18.13
C ALA A 106 -35.49 14.83 16.75
N ALA A 107 -36.59 14.22 16.33
CA ALA A 107 -36.78 13.65 15.00
C ALA A 107 -37.41 14.69 14.07
N MET A 108 -36.94 14.80 12.82
CA MET A 108 -37.78 15.31 11.72
C MET A 108 -37.46 14.62 10.39
N ASN A 109 -38.54 14.16 9.74
CA ASN A 109 -38.63 13.58 8.40
C ASN A 109 -38.43 14.64 7.31
N VAL A 110 -37.78 14.30 6.20
CA VAL A 110 -38.10 14.87 4.87
C VAL A 110 -37.93 13.81 3.76
N HIS A 111 -39.08 13.40 3.23
CA HIS A 111 -39.46 13.09 1.85
C HIS A 111 -38.53 12.32 0.89
N ASP A 112 -38.96 11.07 0.68
CA ASP A 112 -39.11 10.34 -0.59
C ASP A 112 -39.27 11.22 -1.85
N PHE A 113 -38.34 11.07 -2.78
CA PHE A 113 -38.55 11.33 -4.21
C PHE A 113 -37.91 10.20 -5.03
N GLY A 114 -38.75 9.25 -5.42
CA GLY A 114 -39.01 8.96 -6.84
C GLY A 114 -37.82 8.54 -7.71
N ASN A 115 -37.64 7.22 -7.76
CA ASN A 115 -36.98 6.47 -8.82
C ASN A 115 -37.63 6.76 -10.19
N ASP A 116 -36.83 7.06 -11.23
CA ASP A 116 -37.14 6.72 -12.63
C ASP A 116 -35.84 6.58 -13.42
N CYS A 117 -35.86 5.57 -14.30
CA CYS A 117 -34.75 4.91 -14.96
C CYS A 117 -34.63 5.28 -16.44
N ASP A 118 -33.50 4.82 -17.01
CA ASP A 118 -33.19 4.61 -18.44
C ASP A 118 -32.83 5.86 -19.26
N ASP A 119 -31.57 5.94 -19.71
CA ASP A 119 -31.28 5.73 -21.13
C ASP A 119 -29.78 5.48 -21.38
N ASP A 120 -29.57 4.51 -22.26
CA ASP A 120 -28.38 4.11 -23.02
C ASP A 120 -27.87 5.32 -23.84
N GLU A 121 -26.55 5.49 -24.01
CA GLU A 121 -25.90 5.84 -25.30
C GLU A 121 -24.38 5.96 -25.12
N SER A 122 -23.69 5.24 -25.99
CA SER A 122 -22.26 5.32 -26.28
C SER A 122 -21.93 6.60 -27.03
N GLU A 123 -20.86 7.32 -26.70
CA GLU A 123 -20.21 8.20 -27.68
C GLU A 123 -18.68 8.15 -27.59
N ASN A 124 -18.11 7.83 -28.76
CA ASN A 124 -16.73 8.04 -29.20
C ASN A 124 -16.32 9.50 -29.03
N TYR A 125 -15.11 9.76 -28.56
CA TYR A 125 -14.45 11.04 -28.77
C TYR A 125 -13.33 10.86 -29.80
N ASP A 126 -13.63 11.26 -31.04
CA ASP A 126 -12.65 11.51 -32.08
C ASP A 126 -11.84 12.76 -31.72
N PHE A 127 -10.52 12.63 -31.80
CA PHE A 127 -9.53 13.68 -31.60
C PHE A 127 -9.33 14.43 -32.92
N ASP A 128 -9.64 15.72 -32.95
CA ASP A 128 -9.11 16.63 -33.97
C ASP A 128 -8.66 17.93 -33.30
N ASP A 129 -7.35 18.13 -33.38
CA ASP A 129 -6.56 19.32 -33.06
C ASP A 129 -7.04 20.56 -33.81
N GLU A 130 -7.15 21.71 -33.13
CA GLU A 130 -6.68 22.99 -33.68
C GLU A 130 -6.20 23.92 -32.55
N ASP A 131 -4.91 24.26 -32.64
CA ASP A 131 -4.23 25.33 -31.91
C ASP A 131 -5.07 26.62 -31.77
N ARG A 132 -5.33 27.02 -30.53
CA ARG A 132 -5.66 28.43 -30.25
C ARG A 132 -5.06 28.89 -28.93
N SER A 133 -3.93 29.57 -29.05
CA SER A 133 -3.46 30.52 -28.04
C SER A 133 -4.49 31.62 -27.88
N GLY A 134 -5.13 31.64 -26.72
CA GLY A 134 -6.04 32.68 -26.29
C GLY A 134 -6.30 32.49 -24.81
N ASP A 135 -6.01 33.52 -24.01
CA ASP A 135 -6.49 33.66 -22.65
C ASP A 135 -8.02 33.50 -22.66
N GLU A 136 -8.51 32.29 -22.36
CA GLU A 136 -9.92 32.02 -22.17
C GLU A 136 -10.20 32.02 -20.67
N ASP A 137 -10.96 33.02 -20.26
CA ASP A 137 -11.42 33.28 -18.90
C ASP A 137 -11.92 31.99 -18.19
N GLU A 138 -11.24 31.57 -17.10
CA GLU A 138 -11.71 30.57 -16.11
C GLU A 138 -12.97 31.04 -15.33
N ALA A 139 -13.88 31.78 -15.95
CA ALA A 139 -15.03 32.40 -15.30
C ALA A 139 -16.29 31.50 -15.26
N GLY A 140 -16.16 30.21 -15.57
CA GLY A 140 -17.27 29.25 -15.63
C GLY A 140 -17.30 28.16 -14.54
N GLU A 141 -16.19 27.88 -13.86
CA GLU A 141 -16.07 26.75 -12.91
C GLU A 141 -16.36 27.08 -11.44
N ASP A 142 -16.59 28.36 -11.12
CA ASP A 142 -16.76 28.84 -9.73
C ASP A 142 -18.22 29.11 -9.33
N GLU A 143 -19.20 28.80 -10.18
CA GLU A 143 -20.61 28.86 -9.78
C GLU A 143 -20.89 27.82 -8.69
N GLY A 144 -21.07 28.31 -7.45
CA GLY A 144 -21.40 27.48 -6.30
C GLY A 144 -20.22 27.06 -5.43
N PHE A 145 -19.03 27.65 -5.60
CA PHE A 145 -17.89 27.46 -4.69
C PHE A 145 -17.51 28.77 -3.98
N ILE A 146 -16.98 28.65 -2.77
CA ILE A 146 -16.39 29.75 -2.00
C ILE A 146 -14.98 29.37 -1.54
N PRO A 147 -14.06 30.34 -1.41
CA PRO A 147 -12.69 30.07 -0.97
C PRO A 147 -12.67 29.59 0.49
N ILE A 148 -11.58 28.92 0.85
CA ILE A 148 -11.27 28.61 2.25
C ILE A 148 -10.64 29.85 2.90
N PHE A 149 -11.17 30.28 4.04
CA PHE A 149 -10.68 31.48 4.73
C PHE A 149 -9.57 31.15 5.75
N GLN A 150 -8.76 32.17 6.06
CA GLN A 150 -7.68 32.10 7.06
C GLN A 150 -8.15 31.58 8.44
N ASP A 151 -9.37 31.95 8.86
CA ASP A 151 -9.92 31.50 10.13
C ASP A 151 -10.16 29.99 10.14
N GLU A 152 -10.67 29.43 9.04
CA GLU A 152 -10.85 27.98 8.88
C GLU A 152 -9.52 27.24 8.89
N TYR A 153 -8.48 27.81 8.27
CA TYR A 153 -7.12 27.29 8.39
C TYR A 153 -6.68 27.28 9.85
N THR A 154 -6.78 28.41 10.55
CA THR A 154 -6.27 28.56 11.91
C THR A 154 -7.00 27.63 12.89
N GLU A 155 -8.29 27.39 12.72
CA GLU A 155 -9.09 26.48 13.56
C GLU A 155 -8.79 24.99 13.34
N ASN A 156 -8.39 24.60 12.13
CA ASN A 156 -8.34 23.17 11.75
C ASN A 156 -6.93 22.65 11.52
N ILE A 157 -5.95 23.51 11.22
CA ILE A 157 -4.60 23.09 10.84
C ILE A 157 -3.93 22.21 11.90
N ARG A 158 -4.13 22.48 13.20
CA ARG A 158 -3.55 21.67 14.27
C ARG A 158 -4.12 20.25 14.28
N HIS A 159 -5.42 20.10 14.02
CA HIS A 159 -6.07 18.79 13.93
C HIS A 159 -5.51 17.97 12.76
N VAL A 160 -5.24 18.63 11.63
CA VAL A 160 -4.59 18.01 10.47
C VAL A 160 -3.21 17.48 10.84
N TYR A 161 -2.37 18.31 11.47
CA TYR A 161 -1.04 17.90 11.93
C TYR A 161 -1.10 16.74 12.93
N ILE A 162 -2.01 16.77 13.90
CA ILE A 162 -2.15 15.69 14.89
C ILE A 162 -2.52 14.37 14.20
N LEU A 163 -3.48 14.40 13.28
CA LEU A 163 -3.89 13.21 12.53
C LEU A 163 -2.71 12.69 11.69
N LEU A 164 -2.02 13.57 10.97
CA LEU A 164 -0.88 13.22 10.12
C LEU A 164 0.26 12.61 10.95
N VAL A 165 0.70 13.26 12.02
CA VAL A 165 1.79 12.79 12.88
C VAL A 165 1.45 11.44 13.50
N LYS A 166 0.26 11.29 14.10
CA LYS A 166 -0.17 10.00 14.67
C LYS A 166 -0.15 8.87 13.63
N SER A 167 -0.64 9.17 12.44
CA SER A 167 -0.73 8.20 11.35
C SER A 167 0.66 7.80 10.85
N LEU A 168 1.57 8.76 10.66
CA LEU A 168 2.95 8.49 10.25
C LEU A 168 3.73 7.69 11.31
N VAL A 169 3.54 7.99 12.61
CA VAL A 169 4.12 7.20 13.71
C VAL A 169 3.62 5.76 13.65
N GLN A 170 2.33 5.55 13.42
CA GLN A 170 1.74 4.20 13.30
C GLN A 170 2.24 3.45 12.05
N CYS A 171 2.51 4.17 10.95
CA CYS A 171 3.11 3.59 9.75
C CYS A 171 4.61 3.28 9.91
N GLY A 172 5.29 3.84 10.92
CA GLY A 172 6.74 3.73 11.11
C GLY A 172 7.56 4.77 10.35
N CYS A 173 6.93 5.75 9.69
CA CYS A 173 7.60 6.84 8.98
C CYS A 173 8.09 7.90 9.97
N MET A 174 9.05 7.54 10.81
CA MET A 174 9.45 8.31 12.00
C MET A 174 10.09 9.65 11.66
N ARG A 175 10.87 9.73 10.58
CA ARG A 175 11.52 10.97 10.13
C ARG A 175 10.48 12.03 9.74
N ASP A 176 9.55 11.68 8.85
CA ASP A 176 8.49 12.60 8.42
C ASP A 176 7.56 12.97 9.59
N ALA A 177 7.23 12.00 10.43
CA ALA A 177 6.44 12.25 11.65
C ALA A 177 7.13 13.28 12.56
N TYR A 178 8.46 13.22 12.70
CA TYR A 178 9.22 14.19 13.48
C TYR A 178 9.12 15.59 12.88
N ASP A 179 9.36 15.73 11.58
CA ASP A 179 9.36 17.04 10.91
C ASP A 179 7.98 17.71 11.01
N PHE A 180 6.91 16.98 10.71
CA PHE A 180 5.53 17.48 10.87
C PHE A 180 5.18 17.76 12.33
N CYS A 181 5.66 16.96 13.28
CA CYS A 181 5.45 17.22 14.71
C CYS A 181 6.12 18.52 15.14
N MET A 182 7.35 18.79 14.68
CA MET A 182 8.07 20.02 15.01
C MET A 182 7.38 21.25 14.38
N LEU A 183 6.90 21.14 13.15
CA LEU A 183 6.09 22.19 12.51
C LEU A 183 4.82 22.48 13.33
N ALA A 184 4.09 21.45 13.73
CA ALA A 184 2.87 21.57 14.52
C ALA A 184 3.09 22.20 15.91
N MET A 185 4.23 21.90 16.55
CA MET A 185 4.64 22.51 17.82
C MET A 185 5.08 23.98 17.67
N GLY A 186 5.49 24.40 16.47
CA GLY A 186 5.84 25.78 16.14
C GLY A 186 4.65 26.71 15.89
N LEU A 187 3.44 26.16 15.72
CA LEU A 187 2.21 26.94 15.56
C LEU A 187 1.86 27.70 16.85
N SER A 188 1.44 28.96 16.73
CA SER A 188 1.15 29.84 17.88
C SER A 188 0.17 29.23 18.90
N ASP A 189 0.43 29.45 20.20
CA ASP A 189 -0.28 28.89 21.37
C ASP A 189 -1.74 29.37 21.57
N SER A 190 -2.50 29.64 20.51
CA SER A 190 -3.91 30.04 20.60
C SER A 190 -4.84 28.89 21.07
N GLU A 191 -4.33 27.66 21.24
CA GLU A 191 -5.14 26.44 21.29
C GLU A 191 -4.87 25.55 22.52
N LEU A 192 -5.79 24.59 22.73
CA LEU A 192 -5.96 23.81 23.95
C LEU A 192 -4.69 23.04 24.36
N LYS A 193 -4.40 23.04 25.66
CA LYS A 193 -3.32 22.25 26.29
C LYS A 193 -3.36 20.75 25.94
N SER A 194 -4.54 20.22 25.61
CA SER A 194 -4.74 18.81 25.20
C SER A 194 -3.96 18.49 23.93
N ASP A 195 -3.98 19.38 22.95
CA ASP A 195 -3.53 19.08 21.59
C ASP A 195 -2.00 19.06 21.54
N ARG A 196 -1.39 19.99 22.27
CA ARG A 196 0.05 20.00 22.50
C ARG A 196 0.53 18.74 23.24
N SER A 197 -0.25 18.24 24.20
CA SER A 197 0.12 17.01 24.93
C SER A 197 0.13 15.77 24.02
N VAL A 198 -0.76 15.71 23.04
CA VAL A 198 -0.78 14.62 22.03
C VAL A 198 0.49 14.65 21.19
N LEU A 199 0.91 15.82 20.71
CA LEU A 199 2.15 15.98 19.94
C LEU A 199 3.39 15.63 20.79
N GLU A 200 3.42 16.03 22.05
CA GLU A 200 4.50 15.67 22.99
C GLU A 200 4.60 14.14 23.21
N GLU A 201 3.45 13.46 23.29
CA GLU A 201 3.39 12.00 23.35
C GLU A 201 3.93 11.35 22.07
N GLN A 202 3.51 11.82 20.89
CA GLN A 202 4.02 11.30 19.62
C GLN A 202 5.53 11.52 19.48
N LEU A 203 6.03 12.70 19.88
CA LEU A 203 7.46 12.99 19.89
C LEU A 203 8.25 12.04 20.81
N ALA A 204 7.68 11.64 21.94
CA ALA A 204 8.29 10.66 22.83
C ALA A 204 8.38 9.27 22.17
N ILE A 205 7.35 8.85 21.43
CA ILE A 205 7.35 7.59 20.67
C ILE A 205 8.44 7.62 19.60
N ILE A 206 8.53 8.70 18.82
CA ILE A 206 9.55 8.89 17.78
C ILE A 206 10.96 8.77 18.37
N LYS A 207 11.24 9.49 19.47
CA LYS A 207 12.54 9.45 20.16
C LYS A 207 12.88 8.06 20.70
N ARG A 208 11.88 7.35 21.21
CA ARG A 208 12.05 5.96 21.66
C ARG A 208 12.40 5.04 20.49
N SER A 209 11.75 5.21 19.32
CA SER A 209 12.08 4.45 18.11
C SER A 209 13.56 4.61 17.72
N PHE A 210 14.08 5.84 17.77
CA PHE A 210 15.51 6.10 17.55
C PHE A 210 16.39 5.34 18.56
N VAL A 211 16.06 5.40 19.85
CA VAL A 211 16.82 4.71 20.91
C VAL A 211 16.85 3.19 20.66
N ASP A 212 15.71 2.61 20.31
CA ASP A 212 15.58 1.18 20.07
C ASP A 212 16.34 0.75 18.79
N HIS A 213 16.28 1.55 17.73
CA HIS A 213 17.06 1.35 16.50
C HIS A 213 18.58 1.36 16.79
N GLN A 214 19.07 2.36 17.52
CA GLN A 214 20.48 2.49 17.89
C GLN A 214 20.99 1.29 18.72
N ARG A 215 20.14 0.75 19.59
CA ARG A 215 20.47 -0.47 20.36
C ARG A 215 20.56 -1.70 19.47
N SER A 216 19.63 -1.85 18.53
CA SER A 216 19.60 -2.97 17.58
C SER A 216 20.85 -3.00 16.71
N LEU A 217 21.27 -1.86 16.15
CA LEU A 217 22.50 -1.75 15.36
C LEU A 217 23.73 -2.21 16.16
N ARG A 218 23.89 -1.70 17.38
CA ARG A 218 25.00 -2.10 18.26
C ARG A 218 24.97 -3.59 18.60
N GLN A 219 23.80 -4.18 18.80
CA GLN A 219 23.68 -5.62 19.06
C GLN A 219 24.10 -6.47 17.86
N LYS A 220 23.81 -6.03 16.63
CA LYS A 220 24.24 -6.69 15.40
C LYS A 220 25.75 -6.59 15.20
N GLU A 221 26.34 -5.42 15.47
CA GLU A 221 27.80 -5.23 15.43
C GLU A 221 28.53 -6.10 16.48
N ARG A 222 27.90 -6.30 17.65
CA ARG A 222 28.45 -7.11 18.75
C ARG A 222 28.47 -8.61 18.49
N HIS A 223 27.65 -9.13 17.57
CA HIS A 223 27.67 -10.56 17.23
C HIS A 223 28.97 -11.04 16.56
N GLY A 224 29.92 -10.13 16.29
CA GLY A 224 31.25 -10.44 15.75
C GLY A 224 32.44 -10.33 16.73
N ILE A 225 32.27 -9.88 17.99
CA ILE A 225 33.40 -9.58 18.89
C ILE A 225 33.17 -10.11 20.31
N SER A 226 34.18 -10.79 20.87
CA SER A 226 34.19 -11.34 22.24
C SER A 226 33.85 -10.31 23.30
N THR A 227 33.03 -10.74 24.26
CA THR A 227 32.56 -9.99 25.43
C THR A 227 33.70 -9.52 26.31
N ASP A 228 33.94 -8.21 26.33
CA ASP A 228 34.55 -7.50 27.45
C ASP A 228 33.69 -6.28 27.82
N GLU A 229 33.71 -5.96 29.11
CA GLU A 229 32.84 -5.04 29.85
C GLU A 229 32.60 -3.67 29.17
N GLN A 230 31.53 -3.58 28.37
CA GLN A 230 31.07 -2.30 27.82
C GLN A 230 29.76 -1.88 28.47
N LYS A 231 29.82 -0.71 29.10
CA LYS A 231 28.69 -0.06 29.78
C LYS A 231 27.59 0.23 28.75
N GLN A 232 26.39 -0.29 28.99
CA GLN A 232 25.22 0.02 28.18
C GLN A 232 24.93 1.54 28.30
N GLU A 233 24.91 2.24 27.18
CA GLU A 233 24.54 3.66 27.15
C GLU A 233 23.08 3.84 27.60
N THR A 234 22.84 4.92 28.35
CA THR A 234 21.51 5.32 28.82
C THR A 234 20.70 6.02 27.71
N ASP A 235 19.36 6.04 27.83
CA ASP A 235 18.48 6.72 26.87
C ASP A 235 18.86 8.20 26.70
N ASP A 236 19.19 8.87 27.81
CA ASP A 236 19.60 10.28 27.79
C ASP A 236 20.92 10.50 27.03
N GLU A 237 21.90 9.60 27.17
CA GLU A 237 23.17 9.64 26.42
C GLU A 237 22.94 9.42 24.91
N LEU A 238 22.00 8.53 24.55
CA LEU A 238 21.61 8.30 23.16
C LEU A 238 20.89 9.52 22.57
N LEU A 239 19.93 10.07 23.30
CA LEU A 239 19.12 11.20 22.85
C LEU A 239 19.92 12.51 22.80
N ALA A 240 20.99 12.65 23.57
CA ALA A 240 21.88 13.81 23.50
C ALA A 240 22.57 13.96 22.12
N ARG A 241 22.67 12.88 21.35
CA ARG A 241 23.23 12.88 19.98
C ARG A 241 22.17 12.64 18.91
N PHE A 242 20.90 12.75 19.24
CA PHE A 242 19.79 12.56 18.31
C PHE A 242 19.89 13.52 17.12
N GLN A 243 19.85 12.96 15.91
CA GLN A 243 19.69 13.71 14.67
C GLN A 243 18.47 13.18 13.92
N PRO A 244 17.59 14.04 13.37
CA PRO A 244 16.41 13.59 12.62
C PRO A 244 16.77 12.68 11.43
N ALA A 245 17.93 12.91 10.80
CA ALA A 245 18.43 12.08 9.69
C ALA A 245 18.78 10.64 10.09
N ASP A 246 18.82 10.32 11.39
CA ASP A 246 19.02 8.96 11.90
C ASP A 246 17.70 8.24 12.17
N LEU A 247 16.55 8.90 11.95
CA LEU A 247 15.24 8.26 11.98
C LEU A 247 14.96 7.54 10.66
N ASP A 248 14.21 6.45 10.77
CA ASP A 248 13.69 5.70 9.63
C ASP A 248 12.71 6.60 8.85
N ALA A 249 13.01 6.81 7.56
CA ALA A 249 12.14 7.54 6.64
C ALA A 249 11.04 6.65 6.06
N GLN A 250 11.26 5.34 6.04
CA GLN A 250 10.33 4.37 5.47
C GLN A 250 9.54 3.65 6.56
N GLY A 251 8.26 3.45 6.26
CA GLY A 251 7.38 2.63 7.09
C GLY A 251 7.47 1.14 6.79
N SER A 252 6.50 0.39 7.32
CA SER A 252 6.35 -1.04 7.04
C SER A 252 5.29 -1.30 5.96
N ALA A 253 5.49 -2.36 5.17
CA ALA A 253 4.50 -2.82 4.20
C ALA A 253 3.72 -4.03 4.74
N ARG A 254 2.40 -3.99 4.53
CA ARG A 254 1.49 -5.13 4.76
C ARG A 254 0.89 -5.58 3.44
N ARG A 255 0.66 -6.88 3.28
CA ARG A 255 -0.09 -7.42 2.13
C ARG A 255 -1.53 -7.67 2.52
N VAL A 256 -2.45 -7.04 1.80
CA VAL A 256 -3.88 -7.24 1.93
C VAL A 256 -4.43 -7.57 0.55
N LEU A 257 -5.06 -8.74 0.41
CA LEU A 257 -5.76 -9.11 -0.81
C LEU A 257 -7.18 -8.57 -0.74
N TYR A 258 -7.46 -7.58 -1.57
CA TYR A 258 -8.80 -7.01 -1.68
C TYR A 258 -9.76 -8.01 -2.35
N PRO A 259 -11.01 -8.14 -1.88
CA PRO A 259 -11.98 -9.08 -2.45
C PRO A 259 -12.27 -8.86 -3.94
N TRP A 260 -12.10 -7.63 -4.43
CA TRP A 260 -12.30 -7.26 -5.83
C TRP A 260 -11.02 -7.34 -6.67
N ASN A 261 -9.86 -7.66 -6.08
CA ASN A 261 -8.62 -7.80 -6.85
C ASN A 261 -8.63 -9.13 -7.64
N THR A 262 -8.83 -9.03 -8.94
CA THR A 262 -8.81 -10.18 -9.86
C THR A 262 -7.45 -10.40 -10.54
N HIS A 263 -6.45 -9.58 -10.24
CA HIS A 263 -5.13 -9.63 -10.88
C HIS A 263 -4.09 -10.43 -10.09
N GLU A 264 -4.38 -10.76 -8.82
CA GLU A 264 -3.47 -11.53 -7.97
C GLU A 264 -3.23 -12.93 -8.56
N PRO A 265 -1.98 -13.29 -8.93
CA PRO A 265 -1.71 -14.61 -9.46
C PRO A 265 -1.53 -15.65 -8.36
N ASP A 266 -1.99 -16.87 -8.62
CA ASP A 266 -1.48 -18.03 -7.91
C ASP A 266 -0.08 -18.37 -8.44
N ARG A 267 0.94 -17.89 -7.73
CA ARG A 267 2.36 -18.10 -8.05
C ARG A 267 2.75 -19.59 -8.01
N ASN A 268 2.00 -20.41 -7.28
CA ASN A 268 2.30 -21.82 -7.05
C ASN A 268 1.50 -22.75 -7.97
N ALA A 269 0.56 -22.22 -8.75
CA ALA A 269 -0.23 -22.99 -9.69
C ALA A 269 0.68 -23.66 -10.74
N PRO A 270 0.42 -24.94 -11.11
CA PRO A 270 1.19 -25.65 -12.14
C PRO A 270 1.27 -24.90 -13.47
N GLU A 271 0.19 -24.23 -13.87
CA GLU A 271 0.10 -23.45 -15.10
C GLU A 271 1.00 -22.22 -15.04
N THR A 272 1.05 -21.53 -13.90
CA THR A 272 1.97 -20.40 -13.66
C THR A 272 3.42 -20.87 -13.73
N LEU A 273 3.76 -21.97 -13.07
CA LEU A 273 5.11 -22.54 -13.12
C LEU A 273 5.48 -22.98 -14.55
N GLN A 274 4.55 -23.56 -15.30
CA GLN A 274 4.79 -23.92 -16.70
C GLN A 274 5.06 -22.67 -17.54
N LEU A 275 4.24 -21.63 -17.43
CA LEU A 275 4.42 -20.38 -18.15
C LEU A 275 5.78 -19.73 -17.84
N LEU A 276 6.15 -19.65 -16.56
CA LEU A 276 7.43 -19.09 -16.13
C LEU A 276 8.61 -19.91 -16.69
N ASN A 277 8.52 -21.24 -16.66
CA ASN A 277 9.55 -22.11 -17.22
C ASN A 277 9.67 -22.02 -18.74
N GLU A 278 8.55 -21.88 -19.47
CA GLU A 278 8.56 -21.68 -20.92
C GLU A 278 9.24 -20.36 -21.31
N ARG A 279 9.04 -19.30 -20.52
CA ARG A 279 9.73 -18.01 -20.70
C ARG A 279 11.21 -18.12 -20.32
N LEU A 280 11.51 -18.66 -19.14
CA LEU A 280 12.87 -18.82 -18.63
C LEU A 280 13.75 -19.63 -19.59
N LYS A 281 13.22 -20.68 -20.22
CA LYS A 281 13.97 -21.53 -21.16
C LYS A 281 14.60 -20.76 -22.33
N LYS A 282 14.04 -19.60 -22.70
CA LYS A 282 14.57 -18.74 -23.78
C LYS A 282 15.86 -18.04 -23.36
N ILE A 283 16.01 -17.70 -22.08
CA ILE A 283 17.10 -16.88 -21.55
C ILE A 283 18.06 -17.65 -20.63
N ALA A 284 17.60 -18.76 -20.04
CA ALA A 284 18.34 -19.60 -19.10
C ALA A 284 17.96 -21.09 -19.27
N PRO A 285 18.35 -21.75 -20.37
CA PRO A 285 17.90 -23.11 -20.71
C PRO A 285 18.40 -24.22 -19.76
N LYS A 286 19.38 -23.91 -18.89
CA LYS A 286 19.90 -24.82 -17.86
C LYS A 286 19.19 -24.69 -16.52
N CYS A 287 18.20 -23.81 -16.41
CA CYS A 287 17.49 -23.55 -15.17
C CYS A 287 15.99 -23.79 -15.32
N GLU A 288 15.34 -24.03 -14.19
CA GLU A 288 13.89 -24.06 -14.08
C GLU A 288 13.43 -23.36 -12.80
N VAL A 289 12.24 -22.77 -12.85
CA VAL A 289 11.54 -22.22 -11.69
C VAL A 289 10.82 -23.36 -10.96
N ARG A 290 11.02 -23.48 -9.65
CA ARG A 290 10.29 -24.41 -8.78
C ARG A 290 9.70 -23.68 -7.58
N ALA A 291 8.56 -24.16 -7.09
CA ALA A 291 8.09 -23.80 -5.75
C ALA A 291 8.97 -24.50 -4.70
N VAL A 292 9.46 -23.72 -3.74
CA VAL A 292 10.36 -24.15 -2.67
C VAL A 292 9.75 -23.76 -1.34
N ALA A 293 9.61 -24.73 -0.44
CA ALA A 293 9.20 -24.49 0.93
C ALA A 293 10.41 -24.03 1.75
N LEU A 294 10.36 -22.79 2.24
CA LEU A 294 11.37 -22.20 3.12
C LEU A 294 10.84 -22.10 4.55
N PRO A 295 11.71 -22.20 5.58
CA PRO A 295 11.34 -21.88 6.94
C PRO A 295 10.83 -20.43 7.04
N PRO A 296 9.78 -20.15 7.84
CA PRO A 296 9.34 -18.78 8.09
C PRO A 296 10.48 -17.96 8.73
N LEU A 297 10.84 -16.83 8.11
CA LEU A 297 11.92 -15.95 8.59
C LEU A 297 11.47 -15.04 9.74
N TYR A 298 10.16 -14.81 9.88
CA TYR A 298 9.57 -13.92 10.89
C TYR A 298 9.20 -14.66 12.18
N HIS A 299 10.21 -15.11 12.93
CA HIS A 299 10.01 -15.64 14.29
C HIS A 299 10.86 -14.94 15.37
N SER A 300 11.51 -13.80 15.09
CA SER A 300 12.58 -13.32 15.99
C SER A 300 12.58 -11.85 16.43
N THR A 301 11.44 -11.15 16.46
CA THR A 301 11.37 -9.76 16.96
C THR A 301 10.40 -9.50 18.12
N LEU A 302 9.68 -10.50 18.62
CA LEU A 302 9.06 -10.44 19.93
C LEU A 302 9.85 -11.29 20.92
N GLY A 303 10.99 -10.76 21.34
CA GLY A 303 11.65 -11.17 22.59
C GLY A 303 10.79 -10.79 23.78
N GLY A 304 9.70 -11.52 24.00
CA GLY A 304 8.72 -11.27 25.05
C GLY A 304 8.24 -12.57 25.67
N ILE A 305 9.03 -13.07 26.64
CA ILE A 305 8.64 -14.04 27.68
C ILE A 305 7.84 -15.24 27.16
N ALA A 306 8.56 -16.30 26.78
CA ALA A 306 8.01 -17.64 26.82
C ALA A 306 7.55 -17.95 28.26
N SER A 307 6.25 -17.84 28.52
CA SER A 307 5.59 -18.41 29.68
C SER A 307 4.44 -19.28 29.22
N GLY A 308 4.64 -20.60 29.41
CA GLY A 308 3.54 -21.56 29.47
C GLY A 308 3.47 -22.51 28.28
N ASN A 309 4.11 -23.66 28.44
CA ASN A 309 3.81 -24.94 27.81
C ASN A 309 2.47 -24.98 27.03
N LYS A 310 2.57 -24.91 25.70
CA LYS A 310 1.60 -25.55 24.82
C LYS A 310 2.35 -26.56 23.97
N GLU A 311 2.42 -27.78 24.49
CA GLU A 311 2.67 -28.98 23.67
C GLU A 311 1.42 -29.19 22.80
N GLY A 312 1.39 -28.49 21.67
CA GLY A 312 0.45 -28.69 20.58
C GLY A 312 1.23 -28.41 19.31
N GLN A 313 1.27 -29.38 18.40
CA GLN A 313 1.97 -29.28 17.11
C GLN A 313 1.39 -28.13 16.28
N GLU A 314 1.86 -26.91 16.49
CA GLU A 314 1.80 -25.86 15.47
C GLU A 314 2.83 -26.30 14.42
N GLN A 315 2.34 -26.95 13.36
CA GLN A 315 3.14 -27.10 12.14
C GLN A 315 3.46 -25.68 11.68
N GLU A 316 4.70 -25.24 11.89
CA GLU A 316 5.23 -24.00 11.32
C GLU A 316 4.88 -24.00 9.82
N GLU A 317 3.99 -23.09 9.42
CA GLU A 317 3.51 -23.01 8.06
C GLU A 317 4.69 -22.56 7.17
N ALA A 318 5.21 -23.48 6.37
CA ALA A 318 6.37 -23.21 5.54
C ALA A 318 6.04 -22.11 4.52
N SER A 319 6.93 -21.12 4.38
CA SER A 319 6.79 -20.05 3.39
C SER A 319 7.13 -20.60 2.01
N ILE A 320 6.14 -20.74 1.13
CA ILE A 320 6.34 -21.22 -0.24
C ILE A 320 6.80 -20.05 -1.10
N GLN A 321 7.99 -20.18 -1.70
CA GLN A 321 8.58 -19.19 -2.58
C GLN A 321 8.98 -19.79 -3.92
N LEU A 322 9.15 -18.96 -4.95
CA LEU A 322 9.69 -19.38 -6.23
C LEU A 322 11.23 -19.34 -6.17
N GLY A 323 11.87 -20.47 -6.50
CA GLY A 323 13.32 -20.60 -6.59
C GLY A 323 13.78 -20.99 -7.98
N LEU A 324 15.00 -20.58 -8.34
CA LEU A 324 15.67 -20.97 -9.58
C LEU A 324 16.57 -22.19 -9.33
N VAL A 325 16.34 -23.29 -10.05
CA VAL A 325 17.04 -24.56 -9.86
C VAL A 325 17.78 -24.97 -11.13
N ALA A 326 19.06 -25.33 -11.00
CA ALA A 326 19.82 -25.88 -12.11
C ALA A 326 19.32 -27.30 -12.47
N THR A 327 19.05 -27.52 -13.76
CA THR A 327 18.64 -28.82 -14.32
C THR A 327 19.81 -29.57 -14.95
N GLN A 328 20.93 -28.87 -15.16
CA GLN A 328 22.16 -29.37 -15.77
C GLN A 328 23.36 -28.75 -15.03
N ASP A 329 24.53 -29.38 -15.16
CA ASP A 329 25.77 -28.83 -14.62
C ASP A 329 26.10 -27.48 -15.27
N ILE A 330 26.46 -26.51 -14.43
CA ILE A 330 26.91 -25.17 -14.82
C ILE A 330 28.39 -25.07 -14.47
N ALA A 331 29.25 -24.84 -15.45
CA ALA A 331 30.69 -24.78 -15.23
C ALA A 331 31.11 -23.45 -14.56
N PRO A 332 32.24 -23.43 -13.82
CA PRO A 332 32.77 -22.18 -13.27
C PRO A 332 33.00 -21.13 -14.37
N GLY A 333 32.44 -19.93 -14.19
CA GLY A 333 32.53 -18.82 -15.15
C GLY A 333 31.59 -18.92 -16.35
N GLU A 334 30.73 -19.94 -16.43
CA GLU A 334 29.72 -20.06 -17.46
C GLU A 334 28.57 -19.07 -17.24
N THR A 335 28.25 -18.27 -18.26
CA THR A 335 27.01 -17.48 -18.29
C THR A 335 25.84 -18.40 -18.61
N PHE A 336 24.91 -18.57 -17.66
CA PHE A 336 23.77 -19.47 -17.81
C PHE A 336 22.41 -18.76 -17.89
N LEU A 337 22.36 -17.44 -17.68
CA LEU A 337 21.17 -16.60 -17.76
C LEU A 337 21.55 -15.28 -18.43
N HIS A 338 20.77 -14.85 -19.43
CA HIS A 338 20.92 -13.54 -20.06
C HIS A 338 19.54 -12.88 -20.22
N GLU A 339 19.26 -11.89 -19.39
CA GLU A 339 17.97 -11.19 -19.35
C GLU A 339 18.15 -9.71 -19.65
N SER A 340 17.18 -9.13 -20.35
CA SER A 340 17.08 -7.69 -20.57
C SER A 340 15.79 -7.21 -19.91
N SER A 341 15.88 -6.19 -19.06
CA SER A 341 14.74 -5.56 -18.42
C SER A 341 14.61 -4.12 -18.91
N LEU A 342 13.37 -3.69 -19.13
CA LEU A 342 13.00 -2.31 -19.46
C LEU A 342 12.38 -1.59 -18.26
N LEU A 343 11.97 -2.35 -17.24
CA LEU A 343 11.60 -1.81 -15.95
C LEU A 343 12.87 -1.45 -15.18
N THR A 344 13.45 -0.32 -15.56
CA THR A 344 14.71 0.19 -15.01
C THR A 344 14.60 1.68 -14.75
N ALA A 345 15.40 2.18 -13.81
CA ALA A 345 15.42 3.59 -13.43
C ALA A 345 16.85 4.06 -13.17
N THR A 346 17.15 5.30 -13.55
CA THR A 346 18.41 5.96 -13.24
C THR A 346 18.15 7.35 -12.65
N ASN A 347 18.82 7.63 -11.53
CA ASN A 347 18.80 8.93 -10.88
C ASN A 347 20.10 9.72 -11.14
N ARG A 348 20.82 9.40 -12.22
CA ARG A 348 22.01 10.14 -12.63
C ARG A 348 21.66 11.06 -13.79
N LEU A 349 21.85 12.35 -13.58
CA LEU A 349 21.60 13.37 -14.58
C LEU A 349 22.79 13.45 -15.55
N HIS A 350 22.53 13.45 -16.86
CA HIS A 350 23.52 13.55 -17.94
C HIS A 350 24.54 12.39 -18.03
N ASP A 351 24.23 11.21 -17.50
CA ASP A 351 25.08 10.04 -17.71
C ASP A 351 24.90 9.53 -19.16
N HIS A 352 25.97 9.07 -19.81
CA HIS A 352 25.93 8.55 -21.18
C HIS A 352 25.34 7.13 -21.24
N LEU A 353 24.10 6.96 -20.79
CA LEU A 353 23.41 5.69 -20.70
C LEU A 353 22.19 5.64 -21.63
N CYS A 354 21.92 4.44 -22.15
CA CYS A 354 20.72 4.14 -22.92
C CYS A 354 19.48 4.22 -22.02
N ASP A 355 18.46 4.96 -22.45
CA ASP A 355 17.21 5.10 -21.68
C ASP A 355 16.48 3.76 -21.47
N ALA A 356 16.60 2.82 -22.42
CA ALA A 356 15.94 1.52 -22.35
C ALA A 356 16.66 0.51 -21.44
N CYS A 357 17.97 0.33 -21.62
CA CYS A 357 18.71 -0.76 -20.98
C CYS A 357 19.70 -0.28 -19.90
N ASN A 358 19.85 1.03 -19.71
CA ASN A 358 20.88 1.65 -18.87
C ASN A 358 22.33 1.21 -19.18
N GLY A 359 22.56 0.63 -20.36
CA GLY A 359 23.89 0.32 -20.87
C GLY A 359 24.59 1.58 -21.41
N PRO A 360 25.93 1.57 -21.54
CA PRO A 360 26.66 2.72 -22.06
C PRO A 360 26.26 3.03 -23.51
N ILE A 361 26.08 4.31 -23.81
CA ILE A 361 25.90 4.79 -25.18
C ILE A 361 27.20 4.58 -25.96
N PRO A 362 27.15 4.00 -27.19
CA PRO A 362 28.32 3.84 -28.04
C PRO A 362 29.03 5.18 -28.31
N GLU A 363 30.35 5.14 -28.48
CA GLU A 363 31.09 6.32 -28.93
C GLU A 363 30.57 6.81 -30.30
N LEU A 364 30.68 8.11 -30.57
CA LEU A 364 30.27 8.72 -31.85
C LEU A 364 30.96 8.11 -33.08
N SER A 365 32.10 7.43 -32.89
CA SER A 365 32.85 6.75 -33.94
C SER A 365 32.44 5.29 -34.17
N ALA A 366 31.49 4.77 -33.39
CA ALA A 366 31.06 3.39 -33.44
C ALA A 366 30.36 3.07 -34.77
N THR A 367 30.54 1.83 -35.23
CA THR A 367 29.89 1.32 -36.46
C THR A 367 28.38 1.35 -36.37
N ASN A 368 27.82 1.13 -35.18
CA ASN A 368 26.40 1.22 -34.89
C ASN A 368 26.19 2.45 -33.97
N PRO A 369 25.75 3.59 -34.53
CA PRO A 369 25.55 4.79 -33.74
C PRO A 369 24.34 4.66 -32.80
N SER A 370 24.30 5.51 -31.79
CA SER A 370 23.12 5.67 -30.95
C SER A 370 21.95 6.24 -31.75
N VAL A 371 20.74 5.98 -31.26
CA VAL A 371 19.48 6.44 -31.86
C VAL A 371 18.84 7.40 -30.88
N ALA A 372 18.60 8.65 -31.31
CA ALA A 372 17.87 9.63 -30.51
C ALA A 372 16.37 9.56 -30.84
N CYS A 373 15.52 9.86 -29.87
CA CYS A 373 14.10 10.08 -30.14
C CYS A 373 13.92 11.41 -30.90
N GLU A 374 12.98 11.45 -31.85
CA GLU A 374 12.72 12.67 -32.64
C GLU A 374 11.93 13.73 -31.87
N ASN A 375 11.14 13.31 -30.88
CA ASN A 375 10.21 14.18 -30.14
C ASN A 375 10.67 14.49 -28.71
N CYS A 376 11.85 14.01 -28.29
CA CYS A 376 12.40 14.27 -26.97
C CYS A 376 13.79 14.89 -27.10
N GLU A 377 14.13 15.84 -26.22
CA GLU A 377 15.42 16.53 -26.28
C GLU A 377 16.60 15.63 -25.85
N ASP A 378 16.43 14.85 -24.76
CA ASP A 378 17.53 14.15 -24.09
C ASP A 378 17.41 12.62 -24.08
N THR A 379 16.42 12.04 -24.78
CA THR A 379 16.22 10.58 -24.79
C THR A 379 17.04 9.90 -25.89
N ILE A 380 18.04 9.13 -25.48
CA ILE A 380 18.97 8.44 -26.39
C ILE A 380 19.01 6.94 -26.08
N PHE A 381 19.03 6.14 -27.15
CA PHE A 381 19.12 4.67 -27.12
C PHE A 381 20.45 4.19 -27.70
N CYS A 382 21.02 3.12 -27.16
CA CYS A 382 22.30 2.58 -27.62
C CYS A 382 22.22 1.86 -28.97
N SER A 383 21.02 1.47 -29.42
CA SER A 383 20.79 0.76 -30.69
C SER A 383 19.36 0.94 -31.17
N GLN A 384 19.11 0.63 -32.44
CA GLN A 384 17.76 0.59 -33.00
C GLN A 384 16.87 -0.42 -32.27
N GLU A 385 17.44 -1.56 -31.84
CA GLU A 385 16.71 -2.56 -31.06
C GLU A 385 16.21 -2.00 -29.72
N CYS A 386 17.05 -1.24 -29.00
CA CYS A 386 16.63 -0.59 -27.75
C CYS A 386 15.60 0.50 -27.99
N HIS A 387 15.75 1.29 -29.06
CA HIS A 387 14.77 2.30 -29.45
C HIS A 387 13.41 1.65 -29.72
N ASP A 388 13.35 0.69 -30.64
CA ASP A 388 12.09 0.07 -31.05
C ASP A 388 11.43 -0.67 -29.89
N LEU A 389 12.23 -1.33 -29.05
CA LEU A 389 11.73 -2.01 -27.86
C LEU A 389 11.16 -1.01 -26.84
N ALA A 390 11.82 0.12 -26.60
CA ALA A 390 11.31 1.16 -25.72
C ALA A 390 10.00 1.76 -26.24
N GLN A 391 9.91 2.07 -27.54
CA GLN A 391 8.68 2.57 -28.17
C GLN A 391 7.49 1.64 -27.95
N ASN A 392 7.73 0.32 -28.07
CA ASN A 392 6.67 -0.67 -27.90
C ASN A 392 6.31 -0.96 -26.44
N VAL A 393 7.17 -0.59 -25.48
CA VAL A 393 7.04 -1.04 -24.10
C VAL A 393 6.67 0.08 -23.14
N TYR A 394 7.27 1.26 -23.21
CA TYR A 394 7.01 2.35 -22.26
C TYR A 394 7.10 3.76 -22.86
N HIS A 395 7.98 3.97 -23.84
CA HIS A 395 8.36 5.32 -24.24
C HIS A 395 7.23 6.05 -24.96
N ALA A 396 6.34 5.34 -25.67
CA ALA A 396 5.21 5.98 -26.35
C ALA A 396 4.29 6.77 -25.40
N ALA A 397 4.16 6.35 -24.13
CA ALA A 397 3.39 7.08 -23.12
C ALA A 397 4.12 8.28 -22.51
N GLU A 398 5.46 8.31 -22.59
CA GLU A 398 6.30 9.39 -22.04
C GLU A 398 6.80 10.37 -23.12
N CYS A 399 6.69 9.99 -24.40
CA CYS A 399 7.28 10.70 -25.52
C CYS A 399 6.72 12.14 -25.62
N GLY A 400 7.61 13.12 -25.67
CA GLY A 400 7.24 14.54 -25.77
C GLY A 400 6.58 15.13 -24.51
N GLN A 401 6.51 14.38 -23.40
CA GLN A 401 5.99 14.91 -22.14
C GLN A 401 7.09 15.70 -21.41
N GLU A 402 6.79 16.95 -21.08
CA GLU A 402 7.71 17.83 -20.35
C GLU A 402 7.69 17.55 -18.84
N GLY A 403 8.84 17.65 -18.17
CA GLY A 403 8.94 17.65 -16.71
C GLY A 403 9.09 16.27 -16.07
N LEU A 404 8.87 15.17 -16.80
CA LEU A 404 9.05 13.80 -16.28
C LEU A 404 10.50 13.54 -15.86
N GLU A 405 11.47 14.12 -16.57
CA GLU A 405 12.90 14.01 -16.32
C GLU A 405 13.34 14.63 -14.98
N SER A 406 12.54 15.56 -14.45
CA SER A 406 12.80 16.25 -13.17
C SER A 406 12.35 15.45 -11.94
N ILE A 407 11.45 14.48 -12.13
CA ILE A 407 10.86 13.71 -11.04
C ILE A 407 11.95 12.93 -10.30
N GLY A 408 11.96 13.05 -8.96
CA GLY A 408 12.88 12.32 -8.10
C GLY A 408 14.36 12.68 -8.20
N LYS A 409 14.70 13.79 -8.89
CA LYS A 409 16.08 14.28 -9.02
C LYS A 409 16.55 15.16 -7.86
N ASP A 410 15.62 15.85 -7.17
CA ASP A 410 15.92 16.75 -6.04
C ASP A 410 16.03 16.00 -4.70
N VAL A 411 17.01 15.11 -4.59
CA VAL A 411 17.25 14.34 -3.37
C VAL A 411 18.05 15.18 -2.36
N LYS A 412 17.39 15.63 -1.28
CA LYS A 412 18.00 16.44 -0.22
C LYS A 412 19.07 15.69 0.58
N ASP A 413 18.79 14.44 0.99
CA ASP A 413 19.76 13.59 1.71
C ASP A 413 20.34 12.53 0.74
N PRO A 414 21.67 12.53 0.50
CA PRO A 414 22.31 11.51 -0.33
C PRO A 414 22.02 10.05 0.07
N LYS A 415 21.67 9.78 1.34
CA LYS A 415 21.29 8.43 1.81
C LYS A 415 20.00 7.94 1.17
N ASP A 416 19.08 8.85 0.87
CA ASP A 416 17.75 8.51 0.37
C ASP A 416 17.76 8.27 -1.16
N LYS A 417 18.88 8.53 -1.85
CA LYS A 417 18.98 8.42 -3.33
C LYS A 417 18.50 7.10 -3.90
N ALA A 418 18.73 5.99 -3.19
CA ALA A 418 18.26 4.68 -3.60
C ALA A 418 16.72 4.59 -3.55
N ASP A 419 16.09 5.25 -2.59
CA ASP A 419 14.64 5.19 -2.38
C ASP A 419 13.87 5.93 -3.47
N TYR A 420 14.42 7.04 -3.97
CA TYR A 420 13.84 7.78 -5.10
C TYR A 420 13.85 6.96 -6.41
N LEU A 421 14.70 5.93 -6.52
CA LEU A 421 14.63 5.01 -7.67
C LEU A 421 13.31 4.23 -7.68
N TYR A 422 12.70 3.95 -6.53
CA TYR A 422 11.41 3.26 -6.47
C TYR A 422 10.28 4.11 -7.07
N LEU A 423 10.31 5.43 -6.85
CA LEU A 423 9.36 6.35 -7.49
C LEU A 423 9.52 6.33 -9.02
N LEU A 424 10.76 6.37 -9.50
CA LEU A 424 11.06 6.30 -10.93
C LEU A 424 10.66 4.94 -11.54
N LEU A 425 10.88 3.84 -10.83
CA LEU A 425 10.43 2.51 -11.24
C LEU A 425 8.89 2.42 -11.29
N LEU A 426 8.20 3.05 -10.35
CA LEU A 426 6.74 3.14 -10.37
C LEU A 426 6.26 3.95 -11.59
N GLY A 427 6.88 5.10 -11.86
CA GLY A 427 6.62 5.89 -13.07
C GLY A 427 6.81 5.06 -14.35
N ARG A 428 7.97 4.37 -14.46
CA ARG A 428 8.25 3.46 -15.58
C ARG A 428 7.21 2.33 -15.69
N THR A 429 6.76 1.75 -14.57
CA THR A 429 5.71 0.73 -14.55
C THR A 429 4.39 1.27 -15.11
N ILE A 430 4.00 2.49 -14.73
CA ILE A 430 2.77 3.13 -15.22
C ILE A 430 2.88 3.44 -16.71
N ALA A 431 4.02 3.98 -17.17
CA ALA A 431 4.29 4.21 -18.59
C ALA A 431 4.25 2.90 -19.40
N MET A 432 4.77 1.82 -18.81
CA MET A 432 4.72 0.49 -19.42
C MET A 432 3.29 -0.02 -19.59
N ALA A 433 2.49 0.09 -18.54
CA ALA A 433 1.09 -0.31 -18.54
C ALA A 433 0.27 0.50 -19.55
N ALA A 434 0.48 1.82 -19.59
CA ALA A 434 -0.21 2.73 -20.51
C ALA A 434 0.15 2.43 -21.98
N THR A 435 1.43 2.27 -22.29
CA THR A 435 1.90 1.96 -23.65
C THR A 435 1.37 0.62 -24.15
N GLN A 436 1.37 -0.40 -23.28
CA GLN A 436 0.92 -1.75 -23.63
C GLN A 436 -0.59 -1.94 -23.47
N GLN A 437 -1.31 -0.95 -22.95
CA GLN A 437 -2.75 -0.99 -22.66
C GLN A 437 -3.16 -2.20 -21.80
N ILE A 438 -2.40 -2.46 -20.74
CA ILE A 438 -2.68 -3.55 -19.78
C ILE A 438 -2.74 -3.02 -18.36
N HIS A 439 -3.41 -3.74 -17.47
CA HIS A 439 -3.43 -3.40 -16.06
C HIS A 439 -2.01 -3.46 -15.48
N PRO A 440 -1.56 -2.50 -14.65
CA PRO A 440 -0.19 -2.50 -14.12
C PRO A 440 0.20 -3.78 -13.37
N LEU A 441 -0.74 -4.42 -12.65
CA LEU A 441 -0.51 -5.69 -11.97
C LEU A 441 -0.41 -6.91 -12.91
N ASP A 442 -0.76 -6.75 -14.19
CA ASP A 442 -0.62 -7.79 -15.21
C ASP A 442 0.68 -7.71 -16.01
N LEU A 443 1.49 -6.66 -15.78
CA LEU A 443 2.81 -6.53 -16.41
C LEU A 443 3.68 -7.76 -16.12
N PRO A 444 4.31 -8.39 -17.13
CA PRO A 444 5.19 -9.54 -16.95
C PRO A 444 6.26 -9.38 -15.86
N GLU A 445 6.82 -8.17 -15.76
CA GLU A 445 7.91 -7.78 -14.86
C GLU A 445 7.45 -7.66 -13.40
N VAL A 446 6.15 -7.38 -13.20
CA VAL A 446 5.57 -7.06 -11.87
C VAL A 446 4.69 -8.19 -11.35
N LYS A 447 3.93 -8.86 -12.22
CA LYS A 447 2.86 -9.79 -11.83
C LYS A 447 3.29 -10.84 -10.81
N TYR A 448 4.50 -11.38 -10.92
CA TYR A 448 4.97 -12.51 -10.10
C TYR A 448 5.94 -12.12 -8.98
N ILE A 449 6.20 -10.83 -8.79
CA ILE A 449 7.08 -10.35 -7.71
C ILE A 449 6.45 -10.64 -6.35
N TRP A 450 7.29 -10.75 -5.33
CA TRP A 450 6.84 -10.97 -3.96
C TRP A 450 7.67 -10.12 -3.01
N GLY A 451 6.98 -9.41 -2.14
CA GLY A 451 7.58 -8.56 -1.12
C GLY A 451 7.76 -9.29 0.20
N ASP A 452 8.56 -8.68 1.06
CA ASP A 452 8.67 -9.06 2.45
C ASP A 452 7.64 -8.26 3.25
N PHE A 453 6.66 -8.94 3.85
CA PHE A 453 5.49 -8.30 4.46
C PHE A 453 5.47 -8.53 5.96
N HIS A 454 5.11 -7.49 6.69
CA HIS A 454 4.98 -7.58 8.14
C HIS A 454 3.62 -8.20 8.50
N PRO A 455 3.56 -9.10 9.50
CA PRO A 455 2.32 -9.72 9.93
C PRO A 455 1.33 -8.68 10.46
N LEU A 456 0.04 -8.97 10.32
CA LEU A 456 -1.01 -8.18 10.94
C LEU A 456 -0.86 -8.30 12.46
N ASP A 457 -0.63 -7.18 13.15
CA ASP A 457 -0.84 -7.14 14.58
C ASP A 457 -2.37 -7.19 14.80
N ASP A 458 -2.89 -8.30 15.34
CA ASP A 458 -4.32 -8.55 15.54
C ASP A 458 -5.01 -7.46 16.37
N GLY A 459 -4.24 -6.59 17.05
CA GLY A 459 -4.74 -5.41 17.75
C GLY A 459 -5.27 -4.27 16.86
N MET A 460 -5.04 -4.32 15.54
CA MET A 460 -5.45 -3.26 14.60
C MET A 460 -6.77 -3.54 13.87
N ILE A 461 -7.34 -4.74 14.01
CA ILE A 461 -8.64 -5.09 13.43
C ILE A 461 -9.68 -5.09 14.55
N PRO A 462 -10.80 -4.36 14.44
CA PRO A 462 -11.87 -4.45 15.44
C PRO A 462 -12.32 -5.92 15.54
N PRO A 463 -12.43 -6.47 16.76
CA PRO A 463 -12.68 -7.89 16.96
C PRO A 463 -13.97 -8.31 16.25
N ILE A 464 -13.88 -9.35 15.42
CA ILE A 464 -15.03 -9.98 14.80
C ILE A 464 -15.90 -10.52 15.94
N ALA A 465 -17.12 -9.99 16.07
CA ALA A 465 -18.07 -10.47 17.06
C ALA A 465 -18.32 -11.98 16.84
N PRO A 466 -18.25 -12.82 17.89
CA PRO A 466 -18.48 -14.24 17.75
C PRO A 466 -19.90 -14.48 17.25
N SER A 467 -20.02 -15.22 16.15
CA SER A 467 -21.31 -15.67 15.64
C SER A 467 -22.03 -16.47 16.74
N SER A 468 -23.16 -15.94 17.21
CA SER A 468 -24.03 -16.66 18.13
C SER A 468 -24.73 -17.76 17.34
N SER A 469 -24.26 -18.99 17.52
CA SER A 469 -25.05 -20.17 17.15
C SER A 469 -26.27 -20.25 18.09
N PRO A 470 -27.47 -20.57 17.59
CA PRO A 470 -28.67 -20.56 18.39
C PRO A 470 -28.70 -21.80 19.30
N ASN A 471 -28.65 -21.55 20.62
CA ASN A 471 -28.96 -22.55 21.63
C ASN A 471 -30.42 -23.00 21.50
N SER A 472 -30.64 -24.28 21.18
CA SER A 472 -31.84 -25.00 21.57
C SER A 472 -31.58 -25.72 22.90
N ASN A 473 -32.15 -25.19 23.98
CA ASN A 473 -32.42 -25.97 25.19
C ASN A 473 -33.59 -26.93 24.89
N ASP A 474 -33.45 -28.22 25.17
CA ASP A 474 -34.19 -28.80 26.30
C ASP A 474 -33.89 -30.28 26.60
N HIS A 475 -33.87 -30.54 27.91
CA HIS A 475 -34.23 -31.78 28.63
C HIS A 475 -33.38 -33.06 28.54
N ASN A 476 -32.47 -33.15 29.52
CA ASN A 476 -32.28 -34.23 30.48
C ASN A 476 -33.21 -35.47 30.37
N HIS A 477 -32.67 -36.62 29.96
CA HIS A 477 -33.00 -37.90 30.58
C HIS A 477 -31.84 -38.90 30.50
N ASN A 478 -31.39 -39.29 31.68
CA ASN A 478 -30.42 -40.34 31.97
C ASN A 478 -31.03 -41.71 31.66
N HIS A 479 -30.47 -42.47 30.70
CA HIS A 479 -30.56 -43.94 30.74
C HIS A 479 -29.35 -44.62 30.08
N ASN A 480 -28.65 -45.35 30.95
CA ASN A 480 -27.59 -46.29 30.69
C ASN A 480 -28.16 -47.56 30.02
N HIS A 481 -27.73 -47.90 28.81
CA HIS A 481 -27.78 -49.28 28.31
C HIS A 481 -26.79 -49.53 27.15
N ASN A 482 -25.86 -50.46 27.40
CA ASN A 482 -25.05 -51.17 26.42
C ASN A 482 -25.91 -51.76 25.30
N HIS A 483 -25.56 -51.49 24.04
CA HIS A 483 -25.61 -52.43 22.92
C HIS A 483 -24.93 -51.81 21.66
N ASP A 484 -23.75 -52.31 21.30
CA ASP A 484 -23.20 -52.29 19.92
C ASP A 484 -24.02 -53.28 19.02
N PRO A 485 -24.01 -53.26 17.66
CA PRO A 485 -23.16 -52.58 16.65
C PRO A 485 -24.00 -52.02 15.44
N PRO A 486 -23.55 -51.81 14.15
CA PRO A 486 -22.20 -51.85 13.54
C PRO A 486 -21.81 -50.63 12.66
N ARG A 487 -20.49 -50.47 12.46
CA ARG A 487 -19.87 -49.65 11.39
C ARG A 487 -19.90 -50.37 10.02
N PRO A 488 -20.05 -49.60 8.92
CA PRO A 488 -19.45 -49.93 7.62
C PRO A 488 -18.62 -48.73 7.07
N PRO A 489 -17.85 -48.86 5.98
CA PRO A 489 -16.42 -49.10 6.10
C PRO A 489 -15.52 -48.04 5.43
N LEU A 490 -14.26 -48.01 5.88
CA LEU A 490 -13.12 -47.42 5.20
C LEU A 490 -12.90 -48.07 3.82
N ARG A 491 -12.62 -47.25 2.80
CA ARG A 491 -12.05 -47.69 1.53
C ARG A 491 -10.71 -46.98 1.30
N ASN A 492 -9.63 -47.76 1.44
CA ASN A 492 -8.40 -47.64 0.65
C ASN A 492 -8.43 -48.78 -0.39
N PRO A 493 -7.84 -48.59 -1.59
CA PRO A 493 -6.62 -49.34 -1.91
C PRO A 493 -5.60 -48.54 -2.77
N ALA A 494 -4.31 -48.55 -2.40
CA ALA A 494 -3.20 -49.31 -3.02
C ALA A 494 -2.72 -48.74 -4.38
N LEU A 495 -1.53 -48.12 -4.48
CA LEU A 495 -0.17 -48.70 -4.61
C LEU A 495 -0.05 -49.86 -5.61
N LEU A 496 0.56 -49.58 -6.75
CA LEU A 496 1.21 -50.52 -7.65
C LEU A 496 2.57 -49.93 -8.09
N LEU A 497 3.65 -50.55 -7.59
CA LEU A 497 5.01 -50.47 -8.12
C LEU A 497 5.12 -51.29 -9.42
N PRO A 498 6.18 -51.07 -10.21
CA PRO A 498 6.90 -52.17 -10.81
C PRO A 498 8.39 -52.17 -10.41
N LEU A 499 8.81 -53.29 -9.83
CA LEU A 499 10.19 -53.78 -9.75
C LEU A 499 10.59 -54.36 -11.11
N ILE A 500 11.70 -53.93 -11.72
CA ILE A 500 12.59 -54.83 -12.51
C ILE A 500 14.07 -54.39 -12.40
N ASN A 501 14.82 -55.18 -11.63
CA ASN A 501 16.19 -55.70 -11.81
C ASN A 501 17.27 -54.89 -12.55
N SER A 502 18.30 -54.53 -11.79
CA SER A 502 19.70 -54.47 -12.26
C SER A 502 20.33 -55.87 -12.30
N PRO A 503 21.21 -56.16 -13.26
CA PRO A 503 22.29 -57.11 -13.06
C PRO A 503 23.65 -56.39 -13.09
N THR A 504 24.44 -56.64 -12.05
CA THR A 504 25.90 -56.44 -12.06
C THR A 504 26.55 -57.53 -12.92
N ASN A 505 27.43 -57.15 -13.85
CA ASN A 505 28.88 -57.45 -13.74
C ASN A 505 29.69 -57.13 -15.01
N SER A 506 30.92 -56.68 -14.72
CA SER A 506 32.19 -56.84 -15.47
C SER A 506 32.44 -56.05 -16.78
N LEU A 507 33.46 -55.20 -16.68
CA LEU A 507 34.44 -54.72 -17.67
C LEU A 507 34.79 -55.72 -18.79
N PRO A 508 35.40 -55.30 -19.92
CA PRO A 508 36.04 -54.00 -20.21
C PRO A 508 35.27 -53.05 -21.11
#